data_AF-A0A4Q3WDN4-F1
#
_entry.id   AF-A0A4Q3WDN4-F1
#
_cell.length_a   1.000
_cell.length_b   1.000
_cell.length_c   1.000
_cell.angle_alpha   90.00
_cell.angle_beta   90.00
_cell.angle_gamma   90.00
#
_symmetry.space_group_name_H-M   'P 1'
#
loop_
_entity.id
_entity.type
_entity.pdbx_description
1 polymer ?
#
loop_
_entity_poly.entity_id
_entity_poly.type
_entity_poly.pdbx_seq_one_letter_code
_entity_poly.pdbx_strand_id
1 'polypeptide(L)'
;MNELSYEELLKIHAATLVRHGGLSGVKDEGLLLSALAQPSMGFGDQDTYPTIQEKTAALGFSLVKNHGFNDGNKRVAFLAMGVFLYKNGYLLDVPEPEATRFMLALAASEVGREELIAWIESGIIPLQAEVPERVAPGEIERLADEERLSFAERTPISPEALQIEAERSSEWKMKMFGQVLKDEIAKCASEREEHRQGVSSAPKRVLTQSQFFPWMGSRLKSRHVVVENQERIVTFLSSEAFSQTVVGVNLDYLIGLARELGGIYRYAIVWSQQFRQVAMPPEYADLLHAIATFSDRFVEQFEHLPQLILDGIQKGDEHEGEEPYVVKITLDFAPQESDRMENEIKALGQK
;
A
#
# COMPACT_ATOMS: atom_id res chain seq x y z
N MET A 1 12.69 9.01 28.09
CA MET A 1 12.72 8.34 26.78
C MET A 1 11.33 7.83 26.51
N ASN A 2 10.80 8.08 25.32
CA ASN A 2 9.46 7.64 24.95
C ASN A 2 9.54 6.26 24.31
N GLU A 3 9.04 5.24 25.01
CA GLU A 3 9.07 3.85 24.55
C GLU A 3 7.96 3.56 23.52
N LEU A 4 8.13 2.48 22.76
CA LEU A 4 7.11 1.96 21.87
C LEU A 4 6.25 0.95 22.65
N SER A 5 4.93 1.16 22.68
CA SER A 5 4.00 0.24 23.33
C SER A 5 3.67 -0.96 22.45
N TYR A 6 3.18 -2.03 23.06
CA TYR A 6 2.70 -3.22 22.34
C TYR A 6 1.56 -2.88 21.37
N GLU A 7 0.60 -2.04 21.79
CA GLU A 7 -0.49 -1.59 20.93
C GLU A 7 0.01 -0.80 19.71
N GLU A 8 0.99 0.09 19.90
CA GLU A 8 1.63 0.81 18.78
C GLU A 8 2.35 -0.16 17.83
N LEU A 9 3.03 -1.18 18.36
CA LEU A 9 3.69 -2.20 17.53
C LEU A 9 2.68 -2.99 16.69
N LEU A 10 1.53 -3.35 17.26
CA LEU A 10 0.44 -4.00 16.52
C LEU A 10 -0.15 -3.09 15.44
N LYS A 11 -0.33 -1.81 15.73
CA LYS A 11 -0.79 -0.82 14.72
C LYS A 11 0.21 -0.67 13.58
N ILE A 12 1.51 -0.62 13.89
CA ILE A 12 2.57 -0.60 12.88
C ILE A 12 2.52 -1.87 12.03
N HIS A 13 2.35 -3.06 12.63
CA HIS A 13 2.19 -4.31 11.88
C HIS A 13 0.98 -4.30 10.96
N ALA A 14 -0.19 -3.90 11.49
CA ALA A 14 -1.40 -3.74 10.68
C ALA A 14 -1.16 -2.81 9.49
N ALA A 15 -0.53 -1.64 9.70
CA ALA A 15 -0.20 -0.71 8.63
C ALA A 15 0.75 -1.31 7.57
N THR A 16 1.73 -2.15 7.97
CA THR A 16 2.60 -2.85 7.01
C THR A 16 1.84 -3.86 6.17
N LEU A 17 0.87 -4.57 6.75
CA LEU A 17 0.05 -5.55 6.05
C LEU A 17 -0.92 -4.87 5.09
N VAL A 18 -1.50 -3.74 5.50
CA VAL A 18 -2.32 -2.90 4.62
C VAL A 18 -1.50 -2.50 3.40
N ARG A 19 -0.29 -1.95 3.58
CA ARG A 19 0.49 -1.39 2.46
C ARG A 19 1.19 -2.43 1.57
N HIS A 20 1.54 -3.59 2.13
CA HIS A 20 2.45 -4.53 1.45
C HIS A 20 1.97 -6.00 1.48
N GLY A 21 0.79 -6.28 2.01
CA GLY A 21 0.26 -7.64 2.18
C GLY A 21 1.07 -8.52 3.15
N GLY A 22 0.66 -9.78 3.31
CA GLY A 22 1.32 -10.77 4.16
C GLY A 22 0.37 -11.47 5.13
N LEU A 23 0.88 -12.48 5.85
CA LEU A 23 0.10 -13.19 6.86
C LEU A 23 -0.09 -12.33 8.12
N SER A 24 -1.35 -12.06 8.46
CA SER A 24 -1.70 -11.39 9.71
C SER A 24 -1.50 -12.28 10.93
N GLY A 25 -1.36 -11.65 12.09
CA GLY A 25 -1.37 -12.33 13.37
C GLY A 25 0.00 -12.41 14.05
N VAL A 26 -0.08 -12.49 15.37
CA VAL A 26 1.06 -12.69 16.27
C VAL A 26 1.36 -14.18 16.34
N LYS A 27 2.61 -14.54 16.08
CA LYS A 27 3.10 -15.91 16.23
C LYS A 27 3.42 -16.21 17.69
N ASP A 28 4.09 -15.26 18.35
CA ASP A 28 4.48 -15.38 19.75
C ASP A 28 4.55 -13.97 20.38
N GLU A 29 3.64 -13.72 21.33
CA GLU A 29 3.55 -12.44 22.03
C GLU A 29 4.74 -12.19 22.96
N GLY A 30 5.27 -13.24 23.59
CA GLY A 30 6.44 -13.14 24.47
C GLY A 30 7.69 -12.67 23.72
N LEU A 31 7.84 -13.10 22.47
CA LEU A 31 8.92 -12.67 21.59
C LEU A 31 8.82 -11.20 21.17
N LEU A 32 7.60 -10.67 21.03
CA LEU A 32 7.35 -9.25 20.76
C LEU A 32 7.60 -8.39 22.00
N LEU A 33 7.07 -8.81 23.15
CA LEU A 33 7.30 -8.12 24.43
C LEU A 33 8.79 -8.09 24.79
N SER A 34 9.49 -9.20 24.56
CA SER A 34 10.94 -9.29 24.73
C SER A 34 11.69 -8.29 23.87
N ALA A 35 11.29 -8.10 22.61
CA ALA A 35 11.90 -7.12 21.71
C ALA A 35 11.61 -5.67 22.14
N LEU A 36 10.38 -5.38 22.58
CA LEU A 36 9.99 -4.06 23.10
C LEU A 36 10.71 -3.68 24.39
N ALA A 37 11.12 -4.66 25.20
CA ALA A 37 11.87 -4.43 26.42
C ALA A 37 13.37 -4.13 26.17
N GLN A 38 13.91 -4.46 25.00
CA GLN A 38 15.35 -4.33 24.70
C GLN A 38 15.90 -2.91 24.91
N PRO A 39 15.24 -1.83 24.43
CA PRO A 39 15.71 -0.46 24.63
C PRO A 39 15.92 -0.05 26.09
N SER A 40 15.26 -0.74 27.02
CA SER A 40 15.28 -0.42 28.46
C SER A 40 16.03 -1.46 29.29
N MET A 41 16.74 -2.39 28.65
CA MET A 41 17.57 -3.35 29.36
C MET A 41 18.76 -2.66 30.05
N GLY A 42 18.97 -3.02 31.31
CA GLY A 42 20.07 -2.54 32.14
C GLY A 42 20.20 -3.39 33.39
N PHE A 43 21.31 -3.21 34.11
CA PHE A 43 21.52 -3.85 35.41
C PHE A 43 21.89 -2.79 36.45
N GLY A 44 21.03 -2.65 37.48
CA GLY A 44 21.14 -1.54 38.43
C GLY A 44 20.96 -0.20 37.71
N ASP A 45 21.88 0.74 37.94
CA ASP A 45 21.89 2.06 37.29
C ASP A 45 22.65 2.07 35.95
N GLN A 46 23.09 0.91 35.44
CA GLN A 46 23.82 0.81 34.17
C GLN A 46 22.88 0.40 33.03
N ASP A 47 22.69 1.33 32.09
CA ASP A 47 21.97 1.09 30.84
C ASP A 47 22.82 0.24 29.87
N THR A 48 22.25 -0.82 29.31
CA THR A 48 22.95 -1.68 28.34
C THR A 48 23.15 -0.97 27.01
N TYR A 49 22.29 0.00 26.69
CA TYR A 49 22.28 0.72 25.43
C TYR A 49 22.27 2.23 25.69
N PRO A 50 23.42 2.86 26.00
CA PRO A 50 23.44 4.24 26.49
C PRO A 50 22.96 5.29 25.47
N THR A 51 23.00 5.02 24.17
CA THR A 51 22.60 5.97 23.12
C THR A 51 21.24 5.65 22.49
N ILE A 52 20.62 6.66 21.84
CA ILE A 52 19.35 6.46 21.12
C ILE A 52 19.51 5.49 19.94
N GLN A 53 20.68 5.51 19.29
CA GLN A 53 21.02 4.64 18.17
C GLN A 53 21.16 3.19 18.62
N GLU A 54 21.87 2.94 19.72
CA GLU A 54 22.00 1.60 20.31
C GLU A 54 20.65 1.03 20.72
N LYS A 55 19.78 1.84 21.33
CA LYS A 55 18.42 1.42 21.72
C LYS A 55 17.53 1.12 20.52
N THR A 56 17.60 1.97 19.50
CA THR A 56 16.88 1.77 18.25
C THR A 56 17.34 0.49 17.56
N ALA A 57 18.66 0.26 17.50
CA ALA A 57 19.23 -0.96 16.95
C ALA A 57 18.84 -2.20 17.77
N ALA A 58 18.82 -2.11 19.10
CA ALA A 58 18.41 -3.22 19.97
C ALA A 58 16.95 -3.63 19.73
N LEU A 59 16.05 -2.65 19.58
CA LEU A 59 14.65 -2.87 19.21
C LEU A 59 14.54 -3.52 17.82
N GLY A 60 15.11 -2.88 16.80
CA GLY A 60 15.00 -3.32 15.41
C GLY A 60 15.61 -4.71 15.18
N PHE A 61 16.83 -4.94 15.69
CA PHE A 61 17.51 -6.23 15.62
C PHE A 61 16.66 -7.34 16.23
N SER A 62 16.08 -7.10 17.42
CA SER A 62 15.31 -8.11 18.13
C SER A 62 13.97 -8.38 17.47
N LEU A 63 13.29 -7.37 16.92
CA LEU A 63 12.09 -7.57 16.12
C LEU A 63 12.36 -8.40 14.86
N VAL A 64 13.51 -8.19 14.20
CA VAL A 64 13.91 -8.99 13.04
C VAL A 64 14.19 -10.44 13.44
N LYS A 65 14.96 -10.67 14.51
CA LYS A 65 15.45 -12.00 14.88
C LYS A 65 14.46 -12.84 15.69
N ASN A 66 13.61 -12.22 16.49
CA ASN A 66 12.66 -12.94 17.32
C ASN A 66 11.48 -13.50 16.51
N HIS A 67 11.19 -12.96 15.33
CA HIS A 67 10.11 -13.44 14.46
C HIS A 67 8.75 -13.60 15.17
N GLY A 68 8.37 -12.61 16.00
CA GLY A 68 7.15 -12.67 16.82
C GLY A 68 5.84 -12.53 16.03
N PHE A 69 5.88 -12.09 14.77
CA PHE A 69 4.73 -12.09 13.85
C PHE A 69 4.77 -13.26 12.87
N ASN A 70 3.60 -13.68 12.36
CA ASN A 70 3.49 -14.70 11.31
C ASN A 70 4.22 -14.30 10.02
N ASP A 71 4.13 -13.02 9.65
CA ASP A 71 4.86 -12.41 8.56
C ASP A 71 5.07 -10.91 8.84
N GLY A 72 5.94 -10.24 8.07
CA GLY A 72 6.15 -8.80 8.14
C GLY A 72 7.23 -8.36 9.12
N ASN A 73 7.89 -9.28 9.84
CA ASN A 73 8.87 -8.96 10.89
C ASN A 73 9.94 -7.93 10.47
N LYS A 74 10.50 -8.04 9.26
CA LYS A 74 11.47 -7.08 8.72
C LYS A 74 10.87 -5.67 8.53
N ARG A 75 9.65 -5.60 7.99
CA ARG A 75 8.93 -4.36 7.71
C ARG A 75 8.53 -3.67 9.00
N VAL A 76 7.98 -4.43 9.95
CA VAL A 76 7.62 -3.92 11.28
C VAL A 76 8.84 -3.44 12.04
N ALA A 77 9.96 -4.18 12.00
CA ALA A 77 11.18 -3.76 12.66
C ALA A 77 11.68 -2.41 12.14
N PHE A 78 11.68 -2.21 10.81
CA PHE A 78 12.09 -0.94 10.22
C PHE A 78 11.19 0.22 10.64
N LEU A 79 9.87 0.06 10.53
CA LEU A 79 8.91 1.11 10.92
C LEU A 79 8.92 1.37 12.43
N ALA A 80 9.08 0.33 13.26
CA ALA A 80 9.19 0.46 14.71
C ALA A 80 10.43 1.28 15.10
N MET A 81 11.57 1.07 14.43
CA MET A 81 12.75 1.93 14.60
C MET A 81 12.46 3.39 14.26
N GLY A 82 11.82 3.64 13.11
CA GLY A 82 11.44 4.99 12.70
C GLY A 82 10.51 5.70 13.68
N VAL A 83 9.47 5.01 14.16
CA VAL A 83 8.53 5.56 15.16
C VAL A 83 9.22 5.77 16.50
N PHE A 84 10.08 4.85 16.94
CA PHE A 84 10.85 5.01 18.17
C PHE A 84 11.78 6.23 18.12
N LEU A 85 12.49 6.45 17.01
CA LEU A 85 13.31 7.64 16.79
C LEU A 85 12.46 8.92 16.78
N TYR A 86 11.33 8.90 16.08
CA TYR A 86 10.40 10.04 16.00
C TYR A 86 9.90 10.47 17.37
N LYS A 87 9.45 9.50 18.20
CA LYS A 87 9.01 9.76 19.58
C LYS A 87 10.12 10.35 20.46
N ASN A 88 11.39 10.20 20.07
CA ASN A 88 12.55 10.70 20.80
C ASN A 88 13.25 11.87 20.12
N GLY A 89 12.61 12.53 19.14
CA GLY A 89 13.11 13.79 18.56
C GLY A 89 14.02 13.62 17.34
N TYR A 90 14.03 12.46 16.70
CA TYR A 90 14.88 12.16 15.55
C TYR A 90 14.09 11.58 14.37
N LEU A 91 14.64 11.70 13.17
CA LEU A 91 14.19 11.01 11.97
C LEU A 91 15.32 10.14 11.44
N LEU A 92 14.96 9.02 10.80
CA LEU A 92 15.89 8.20 10.04
C LEU A 92 15.72 8.56 8.55
N ASP A 93 16.61 9.41 8.04
CA ASP A 93 16.63 9.87 6.65
C ASP A 93 17.57 9.00 5.81
N VAL A 94 17.02 7.90 5.30
CA VAL A 94 17.73 6.93 4.47
C VAL A 94 16.92 6.65 3.20
N PRO A 95 17.55 6.54 2.01
CA PRO A 95 16.83 6.18 0.79
C PRO A 95 16.15 4.81 0.89
N GLU A 96 14.90 4.71 0.44
CA GLU A 96 14.09 3.49 0.52
C GLU A 96 14.77 2.22 -0.07
N PRO A 97 15.46 2.27 -1.24
CA PRO A 97 16.17 1.11 -1.76
C PRO A 97 17.31 0.64 -0.85
N GLU A 98 17.99 1.58 -0.20
CA GLU A 98 19.07 1.28 0.73
C GLU A 98 18.54 0.64 2.00
N ALA A 99 17.48 1.20 2.58
CA ALA A 99 16.80 0.65 3.75
C ALA A 99 16.31 -0.77 3.50
N THR A 100 15.70 -1.01 2.34
CA THR A 100 15.24 -2.34 1.93
C THR A 100 16.40 -3.34 1.88
N ARG A 101 17.49 -2.98 1.21
CA ARG A 101 18.69 -3.83 1.11
C ARG A 101 19.28 -4.13 2.49
N PHE A 102 19.41 -3.12 3.34
CA PHE A 102 19.99 -3.27 4.68
C PHE A 102 19.15 -4.20 5.56
N MET A 103 17.83 -4.00 5.59
CA MET A 103 16.92 -4.83 6.40
C MET A 103 16.86 -6.28 5.91
N LEU A 104 17.03 -6.52 4.60
CA LEU A 104 17.18 -7.87 4.06
C LEU A 104 18.48 -8.53 4.51
N ALA A 105 19.61 -7.83 4.39
CA ALA A 105 20.92 -8.31 4.85
C ALA A 105 20.91 -8.62 6.36
N LEU A 106 20.26 -7.75 7.15
CA LEU A 106 20.11 -7.93 8.59
C LEU A 106 19.32 -9.20 8.91
N ALA A 107 18.21 -9.44 8.20
CA ALA A 107 17.42 -10.66 8.38
C ALA A 107 18.20 -11.91 7.98
N ALA A 108 18.96 -11.84 6.88
CA ALA A 108 19.85 -12.90 6.42
C ALA A 108 21.07 -13.12 7.36
N SER A 109 21.28 -12.26 8.36
CA SER A 109 22.45 -12.28 9.26
C SER A 109 23.78 -11.98 8.56
N GLU A 110 23.73 -11.28 7.43
CA GLU A 110 24.91 -10.79 6.70
C GLU A 110 25.48 -9.54 7.36
N VAL A 111 24.63 -8.77 8.05
CA VAL A 111 25.01 -7.66 8.92
C VAL A 111 24.45 -7.88 10.32
N GLY A 112 25.18 -7.42 11.33
CA GLY A 112 24.88 -7.59 12.75
C GLY A 112 24.35 -6.32 13.41
N ARG A 113 24.34 -6.34 14.74
CA ARG A 113 23.85 -5.23 15.55
C ARG A 113 24.78 -4.01 15.46
N GLU A 114 26.09 -4.22 15.41
CA GLU A 114 27.07 -3.15 15.31
C GLU A 114 26.92 -2.38 13.99
N GLU A 115 26.74 -3.09 12.88
CA GLU A 115 26.49 -2.47 11.57
C GLU A 115 25.14 -1.74 11.55
N LEU A 116 24.12 -2.27 12.21
CA LEU A 116 22.82 -1.60 12.33
C LEU A 116 22.95 -0.27 13.10
N ILE A 117 23.74 -0.24 14.18
CA ILE A 117 24.01 0.99 14.93
C ILE A 117 24.68 2.02 14.01
N ALA A 118 25.76 1.63 13.32
CA ALA A 118 26.49 2.52 12.42
C ALA A 118 25.61 3.06 11.28
N TRP A 119 24.72 2.21 10.75
CA TRP A 119 23.77 2.62 9.72
C TRP A 119 22.75 3.63 10.23
N ILE A 120 22.18 3.41 11.44
CA ILE A 120 21.28 4.38 12.08
C ILE A 120 22.02 5.70 12.35
N GLU A 121 23.25 5.64 12.88
CA GLU A 121 24.08 6.82 13.13
C GLU A 121 24.32 7.65 11.86
N SER A 122 24.47 7.01 10.69
CA SER A 122 24.68 7.72 9.43
C SER A 122 23.42 8.39 8.87
N GLY A 123 22.23 7.89 9.23
CA GLY A 123 20.95 8.37 8.70
C GLY A 123 20.12 9.19 9.68
N ILE A 124 20.53 9.28 10.95
CA ILE A 124 19.75 9.95 11.99
C ILE A 124 19.90 11.48 11.91
N ILE A 125 18.78 12.20 11.86
CA ILE A 125 18.75 13.67 11.89
C ILE A 125 17.83 14.17 13.03
N PRO A 126 18.18 15.24 13.76
CA PRO A 126 17.28 15.85 14.74
C PRO A 126 16.06 16.51 14.07
N LEU A 127 14.89 16.37 14.67
CA LEU A 127 13.63 16.99 14.20
C LEU A 127 13.62 18.53 14.19
N GLN A 128 14.70 19.19 14.65
CA GLN A 128 14.83 20.66 14.75
C GLN A 128 15.72 21.31 13.67
N ALA A 129 16.22 20.56 12.69
CA ALA A 129 16.94 21.18 11.57
C ALA A 129 15.92 21.88 10.64
N GLU A 130 16.07 23.20 10.47
CA GLU A 130 15.34 24.02 9.50
C GLU A 130 15.28 23.31 8.14
N VAL A 131 14.07 22.97 7.70
CA VAL A 131 13.82 22.45 6.35
C VAL A 131 14.21 23.55 5.36
N PRO A 132 15.24 23.38 4.50
CA PRO A 132 15.55 24.39 3.50
C PRO A 132 14.37 24.48 2.53
N GLU A 133 13.80 25.68 2.45
CA GLU A 133 12.72 26.06 1.56
C GLU A 133 13.13 25.80 0.10
N ARG A 134 12.72 24.63 -0.45
CA ARG A 134 12.61 24.42 -1.88
C ARG A 134 11.13 24.46 -2.25
N VAL A 135 10.75 25.50 -2.98
CA VAL A 135 9.38 25.73 -3.44
C VAL A 135 8.89 24.61 -4.38
N ALA A 136 7.85 23.93 -3.89
CA ALA A 136 6.80 23.08 -4.47
C ALA A 136 6.92 22.51 -5.92
N PRO A 137 6.84 21.18 -6.00
CA PRO A 137 5.82 20.47 -6.76
C PRO A 137 5.01 19.63 -5.75
N GLY A 138 3.83 20.10 -5.34
CA GLY A 138 3.15 19.38 -4.24
C GLY A 138 1.79 19.86 -3.78
N GLU A 139 1.21 20.95 -4.29
CA GLU A 139 -0.17 21.31 -3.88
C GLU A 139 -1.23 20.34 -4.43
N ILE A 140 -0.92 19.57 -5.47
CA ILE A 140 -1.78 18.48 -5.98
C ILE A 140 -1.45 17.14 -5.30
N GLU A 141 -0.19 16.89 -4.94
CA GLU A 141 0.23 15.67 -4.21
C GLU A 141 -0.17 15.74 -2.74
N ARG A 142 -0.18 16.92 -2.10
CA ARG A 142 -0.77 17.11 -0.76
C ARG A 142 -2.27 16.81 -0.75
N LEU A 143 -3.02 17.22 -1.78
CA LEU A 143 -4.42 16.84 -1.90
C LEU A 143 -4.59 15.32 -2.10
N ALA A 144 -3.70 14.67 -2.85
CA ALA A 144 -3.76 13.23 -3.08
C ALA A 144 -3.32 12.39 -1.86
N ASP A 145 -2.31 12.84 -1.10
CA ASP A 145 -1.75 12.10 0.03
C ASP A 145 -2.44 12.43 1.37
N GLU A 146 -2.96 13.65 1.56
CA GLU A 146 -3.86 13.98 2.69
C GLU A 146 -5.25 13.34 2.51
N GLU A 147 -5.75 13.18 1.27
CA GLU A 147 -6.95 12.35 1.03
C GLU A 147 -6.65 10.85 1.20
N ARG A 148 -5.52 10.33 0.72
CA ARG A 148 -5.17 8.89 0.84
C ARG A 148 -5.06 8.40 2.27
N LEU A 149 -4.60 9.23 3.20
CA LEU A 149 -4.40 8.85 4.61
C LEU A 149 -5.56 9.26 5.53
N SER A 150 -6.37 10.26 5.16
CA SER A 150 -7.53 10.67 5.99
C SER A 150 -8.84 9.92 5.68
N PHE A 151 -8.96 9.31 4.50
CA PHE A 151 -10.20 8.61 4.11
C PHE A 151 -10.31 7.20 4.71
N ALA A 152 -9.16 6.54 4.94
CA ALA A 152 -9.08 5.17 5.42
C ALA A 152 -9.54 4.99 6.88
N GLU A 153 -9.53 6.05 7.70
CA GLU A 153 -9.77 5.92 9.15
C GLU A 153 -11.09 6.52 9.68
N ARG A 154 -11.97 7.13 8.87
CA ARG A 154 -13.17 7.80 9.44
C ARG A 154 -14.48 7.70 8.67
N THR A 155 -14.53 7.04 7.52
CA THR A 155 -15.83 6.86 6.84
C THR A 155 -16.60 5.70 7.48
N PRO A 156 -17.83 5.90 7.96
CA PRO A 156 -18.67 4.78 8.39
C PRO A 156 -18.90 3.82 7.22
N ILE A 157 -18.96 2.51 7.50
CA ILE A 157 -19.43 1.53 6.51
C ILE A 157 -20.91 1.76 6.20
N SER A 158 -21.36 1.36 5.01
CA SER A 158 -22.74 1.57 4.57
C SER A 158 -23.76 0.79 5.41
N PRO A 159 -25.04 1.21 5.41
CA PRO A 159 -26.13 0.42 6.00
C PRO A 159 -26.18 -1.03 5.47
N GLU A 160 -25.92 -1.22 4.18
CA GLU A 160 -25.86 -2.53 3.53
C GLU A 160 -24.71 -3.37 4.10
N ALA A 161 -23.53 -2.77 4.30
CA ALA A 161 -22.42 -3.44 4.97
C ALA A 161 -22.75 -3.81 6.43
N LEU A 162 -23.38 -2.91 7.19
CA LEU A 162 -23.80 -3.19 8.57
C LEU A 162 -24.81 -4.35 8.64
N GLN A 163 -25.70 -4.47 7.66
CA GLN A 163 -26.64 -5.57 7.57
C GLN A 163 -25.92 -6.91 7.37
N ILE A 164 -24.93 -6.96 6.48
CA ILE A 164 -24.10 -8.15 6.24
C ILE A 164 -23.39 -8.60 7.53
N GLU A 165 -22.85 -7.66 8.31
CA GLU A 165 -22.25 -7.97 9.61
C GLU A 165 -23.26 -8.54 10.60
N ALA A 166 -24.48 -8.00 10.62
CA ALA A 166 -25.54 -8.44 11.51
C ALA A 166 -26.05 -9.86 11.17
N GLU A 167 -26.11 -10.21 9.89
CA GLU A 167 -26.56 -11.52 9.40
C GLU A 167 -25.60 -12.66 9.76
N ARG A 168 -24.29 -12.38 9.85
CA ARG A 168 -23.22 -13.35 10.21
C ARG A 168 -23.29 -14.70 9.47
N SER A 169 -23.69 -14.71 8.19
CA SER A 169 -23.61 -15.93 7.33
C SER A 169 -22.17 -16.45 7.25
N SER A 170 -21.92 -17.71 6.91
CA SER A 170 -20.56 -18.28 6.87
C SER A 170 -19.56 -17.49 6.00
N GLU A 171 -20.06 -16.70 5.04
CA GLU A 171 -19.34 -15.92 4.04
C GLU A 171 -19.38 -14.40 4.34
N TRP A 172 -19.95 -13.98 5.48
CA TRP A 172 -20.27 -12.58 5.77
C TRP A 172 -19.09 -11.63 5.62
N LYS A 173 -17.86 -12.07 5.95
CA LYS A 173 -16.65 -11.25 5.78
C LYS A 173 -16.33 -10.97 4.31
N MET A 174 -16.59 -11.94 3.43
CA MET A 174 -16.36 -11.76 2.00
C MET A 174 -17.46 -10.91 1.37
N LYS A 175 -18.71 -11.12 1.79
CA LYS A 175 -19.82 -10.23 1.44
C LYS A 175 -19.52 -8.78 1.87
N MET A 176 -18.94 -8.61 3.07
CA MET A 176 -18.53 -7.30 3.58
C MET A 176 -17.40 -6.70 2.75
N PHE A 177 -16.36 -7.46 2.40
CA PHE A 177 -15.30 -6.99 1.50
C PHE A 177 -15.87 -6.52 0.15
N GLY A 178 -16.70 -7.35 -0.49
CA GLY A 178 -17.35 -7.01 -1.77
C GLY A 178 -18.24 -5.78 -1.68
N GLN A 179 -19.03 -5.66 -0.61
CA GLN A 179 -19.90 -4.50 -0.39
C GLN A 179 -19.11 -3.23 -0.12
N VAL A 180 -18.10 -3.25 0.75
CA VAL A 180 -17.26 -2.07 1.01
C VAL A 180 -16.54 -1.65 -0.27
N LEU A 181 -15.99 -2.58 -1.04
CA LEU A 181 -15.33 -2.25 -2.30
C LEU A 181 -16.31 -1.61 -3.30
N LYS A 182 -17.54 -2.13 -3.39
CA LYS A 182 -18.62 -1.54 -4.19
C LYS A 182 -18.93 -0.11 -3.76
N ASP A 183 -18.98 0.15 -2.45
CA ASP A 183 -19.23 1.48 -1.90
C ASP A 183 -18.09 2.45 -2.25
N GLU A 184 -16.84 2.02 -2.13
CA GLU A 184 -15.67 2.85 -2.46
C GLU A 184 -15.61 3.20 -3.96
N ILE A 185 -15.96 2.25 -4.84
CA ILE A 185 -16.10 2.53 -6.28
C ILE A 185 -17.26 3.52 -6.53
N ALA A 186 -18.37 3.39 -5.81
CA ALA A 186 -19.51 4.29 -5.95
C ALA A 186 -19.18 5.74 -5.57
N LYS A 187 -18.25 5.98 -4.63
CA LYS A 187 -17.76 7.33 -4.28
C LYS A 187 -17.06 8.03 -5.44
N CYS A 188 -16.54 7.27 -6.41
CA CYS A 188 -15.85 7.78 -7.59
C CYS A 188 -16.79 8.09 -8.77
N ALA A 189 -18.11 8.18 -8.53
CA ALA A 189 -19.11 8.29 -9.59
C ALA A 189 -18.90 9.47 -10.55
N SER A 190 -18.42 10.61 -10.04
CA SER A 190 -18.16 11.80 -10.87
C SER A 190 -16.99 11.58 -11.81
N GLU A 191 -15.83 11.19 -11.27
CA GLU A 191 -14.63 10.92 -12.07
C GLU A 191 -14.87 9.79 -13.07
N ARG A 192 -15.63 8.77 -12.67
CA ARG A 192 -16.02 7.65 -13.52
C ARG A 192 -16.88 8.09 -14.69
N GLU A 193 -17.89 8.93 -14.47
CA GLU A 193 -18.75 9.39 -15.56
C GLU A 193 -17.98 10.26 -16.53
N GLU A 194 -17.13 11.17 -16.03
CA GLU A 194 -16.22 11.95 -16.89
C GLU A 194 -15.34 11.04 -17.76
N HIS A 195 -14.72 10.03 -17.15
CA HIS A 195 -13.87 9.06 -17.85
C HIS A 195 -14.62 8.29 -18.94
N ARG A 196 -15.81 7.76 -18.65
CA ARG A 196 -16.64 7.04 -19.64
C ARG A 196 -17.05 7.92 -20.82
N GLN A 197 -17.39 9.18 -20.55
CA GLN A 197 -17.76 10.14 -21.59
C GLN A 197 -16.53 10.67 -22.36
N GLY A 198 -15.32 10.31 -21.95
CA GLY A 198 -14.08 10.82 -22.53
C GLY A 198 -13.90 12.32 -22.33
N VAL A 199 -14.61 12.91 -21.37
CA VAL A 199 -14.51 14.31 -20.98
C VAL A 199 -13.72 14.40 -19.68
N SER A 200 -13.19 15.58 -19.39
CA SER A 200 -12.64 15.81 -18.06
C SER A 200 -12.78 17.28 -17.71
N SER A 201 -13.20 17.53 -16.48
CA SER A 201 -13.33 18.88 -15.91
C SER A 201 -11.97 19.51 -15.59
N ALA A 202 -10.90 18.71 -15.57
CA ALA A 202 -9.54 19.19 -15.35
C ALA A 202 -9.07 20.06 -16.52
N PRO A 203 -8.29 21.12 -16.25
CA PRO A 203 -7.78 21.99 -17.31
C PRO A 203 -6.79 21.26 -18.21
N LYS A 204 -6.91 21.48 -19.53
CA LYS A 204 -5.90 21.04 -20.51
C LYS A 204 -4.53 21.57 -20.12
N ARG A 205 -3.53 20.70 -20.13
CA ARG A 205 -2.15 21.05 -19.77
C ARG A 205 -1.28 21.04 -21.01
N VAL A 206 -0.78 22.20 -21.40
CA VAL A 206 0.21 22.31 -22.48
C VAL A 206 1.60 22.12 -21.88
N LEU A 207 2.34 21.13 -22.38
CA LEU A 207 3.71 20.85 -21.92
C LEU A 207 4.69 21.04 -23.08
N THR A 208 5.88 21.54 -22.76
CA THR A 208 7.02 21.45 -23.69
C THR A 208 7.64 20.05 -23.63
N GLN A 209 8.43 19.68 -24.65
CA GLN A 209 9.20 18.43 -24.65
C GLN A 209 10.11 18.30 -23.41
N SER A 210 10.76 19.39 -22.99
CA SER A 210 11.61 19.43 -21.79
C SER A 210 10.83 19.26 -20.48
N GLN A 211 9.55 19.64 -20.45
CA GLN A 211 8.67 19.46 -19.28
C GLN A 211 8.00 18.09 -19.27
N PHE A 212 7.75 17.51 -20.43
CA PHE A 212 6.98 16.27 -20.58
C PHE A 212 7.62 15.07 -19.88
N PHE A 213 8.90 14.79 -20.12
CA PHE A 213 9.56 13.62 -19.50
C PHE A 213 9.69 13.71 -17.98
N PRO A 214 10.07 14.85 -17.37
CA PRO A 214 10.01 15.00 -15.91
C PRO A 214 8.59 14.85 -15.35
N TRP A 215 7.60 15.45 -15.99
CA TRP A 215 6.19 15.38 -15.60
C TRP A 215 5.61 13.96 -15.72
N MET A 216 6.00 13.24 -16.78
CA MET A 216 5.62 11.86 -17.02
C MET A 216 6.36 10.94 -16.04
N GLY A 217 7.66 11.16 -15.82
CA GLY A 217 8.47 10.39 -14.88
C GLY A 217 7.93 10.44 -13.46
N SER A 218 7.45 11.59 -12.98
CA SER A 218 6.82 11.68 -11.65
C SER A 218 5.55 10.83 -11.54
N ARG A 219 4.79 10.68 -12.63
CA ARG A 219 3.57 9.85 -12.70
C ARG A 219 3.85 8.38 -12.98
N LEU A 220 4.90 8.08 -13.71
CA LEU A 220 5.34 6.71 -13.98
C LEU A 220 5.98 6.08 -12.73
N LYS A 221 6.55 6.86 -11.81
CA LYS A 221 6.90 6.33 -10.47
C LYS A 221 5.67 5.72 -9.79
N SER A 222 4.51 6.33 -9.97
CA SER A 222 3.23 5.83 -9.47
C SER A 222 2.59 4.74 -10.36
N ARG A 223 3.17 4.36 -11.52
CA ARG A 223 2.75 3.17 -12.31
C ARG A 223 2.88 1.90 -11.49
N HIS A 224 3.90 1.81 -10.63
CA HIS A 224 4.05 0.72 -9.65
C HIS A 224 2.78 0.56 -8.82
N VAL A 225 2.09 1.65 -8.48
CA VAL A 225 0.84 1.58 -7.72
C VAL A 225 -0.28 0.89 -8.52
N VAL A 226 -0.34 0.94 -9.85
CA VAL A 226 -1.37 0.18 -10.59
C VAL A 226 -0.90 -1.25 -10.82
N VAL A 227 0.36 -1.45 -11.24
CA VAL A 227 0.92 -2.77 -11.59
C VAL A 227 1.11 -3.67 -10.37
N GLU A 228 1.78 -3.20 -9.31
CA GLU A 228 1.99 -3.99 -8.08
C GLU A 228 0.65 -4.31 -7.42
N ASN A 229 -0.34 -3.41 -7.52
CA ASN A 229 -1.66 -3.70 -6.97
C ASN A 229 -2.45 -4.72 -7.79
N GLN A 230 -2.26 -4.82 -9.10
CA GLN A 230 -2.83 -5.93 -9.88
C GLN A 230 -2.31 -7.28 -9.36
N GLU A 231 -1.01 -7.42 -9.15
CA GLU A 231 -0.41 -8.63 -8.59
C GLU A 231 -0.91 -8.89 -7.16
N ARG A 232 -1.05 -7.85 -6.33
CA ARG A 232 -1.62 -7.97 -4.97
C ARG A 232 -3.09 -8.41 -5.00
N ILE A 233 -3.91 -7.85 -5.89
CA ILE A 233 -5.32 -8.24 -6.06
C ILE A 233 -5.40 -9.70 -6.47
N VAL A 234 -4.64 -10.10 -7.50
CA VAL A 234 -4.63 -11.48 -8.00
C VAL A 234 -4.12 -12.43 -6.92
N THR A 235 -3.03 -12.10 -6.24
CA THR A 235 -2.48 -12.91 -5.14
C THR A 235 -3.47 -13.03 -4.00
N PHE A 236 -4.13 -11.94 -3.62
CA PHE A 236 -5.15 -11.94 -2.57
C PHE A 236 -6.34 -12.85 -2.94
N LEU A 237 -6.93 -12.63 -4.12
CA LEU A 237 -8.06 -13.43 -4.63
C LEU A 237 -7.69 -14.90 -4.86
N SER A 238 -6.42 -15.19 -5.12
CA SER A 238 -5.92 -16.56 -5.35
C SER A 238 -5.37 -17.24 -4.10
N SER A 239 -5.22 -16.51 -2.99
CA SER A 239 -4.59 -17.05 -1.78
C SER A 239 -5.49 -18.07 -1.08
N GLU A 240 -4.88 -19.04 -0.39
CA GLU A 240 -5.60 -19.99 0.48
C GLU A 240 -6.37 -19.27 1.61
N ALA A 241 -6.01 -18.02 1.93
CA ALA A 241 -6.76 -17.13 2.83
C ALA A 241 -8.13 -16.71 2.26
N PHE A 242 -8.27 -16.64 0.92
CA PHE A 242 -9.54 -16.43 0.21
C PHE A 242 -10.39 -17.71 0.17
N SER A 243 -9.77 -18.90 0.17
CA SER A 243 -10.47 -20.20 0.00
C SER A 243 -10.77 -20.99 1.28
N GLN A 244 -10.00 -20.81 2.37
CA GLN A 244 -10.15 -21.64 3.59
C GLN A 244 -10.43 -20.89 4.90
N THR A 245 -10.34 -19.55 4.97
CA THR A 245 -10.31 -18.86 6.28
C THR A 245 -11.12 -17.56 6.36
N VAL A 246 -12.45 -17.69 6.45
CA VAL A 246 -13.27 -16.68 7.17
C VAL A 246 -12.99 -16.76 8.70
N VAL A 247 -12.41 -17.86 9.17
CA VAL A 247 -11.99 -18.10 10.55
C VAL A 247 -10.58 -17.54 10.80
N GLY A 248 -10.44 -16.22 10.94
CA GLY A 248 -9.20 -15.61 11.46
C GLY A 248 -8.80 -14.27 10.84
N VAL A 249 -9.28 -13.93 9.64
CA VAL A 249 -8.99 -12.62 9.03
C VAL A 249 -9.70 -11.52 9.82
N ASN A 250 -8.95 -10.49 10.22
CA ASN A 250 -9.47 -9.31 10.91
C ASN A 250 -10.38 -8.52 9.95
N LEU A 251 -11.56 -8.14 10.43
CA LEU A 251 -12.50 -7.35 9.65
C LEU A 251 -11.93 -5.99 9.22
N ASP A 252 -11.18 -5.32 10.10
CA ASP A 252 -10.54 -4.04 9.81
C ASP A 252 -9.56 -4.16 8.63
N TYR A 253 -8.90 -5.30 8.48
CA TYR A 253 -8.01 -5.56 7.36
C TYR A 253 -8.79 -5.67 6.04
N LEU A 254 -9.92 -6.38 6.02
CA LEU A 254 -10.75 -6.51 4.82
C LEU A 254 -11.35 -5.17 4.40
N ILE A 255 -11.83 -4.39 5.37
CA ILE A 255 -12.33 -3.02 5.12
C ILE A 255 -11.20 -2.13 4.61
N GLY A 256 -10.03 -2.17 5.25
CA GLY A 256 -8.85 -1.39 4.84
C GLY A 256 -8.39 -1.74 3.43
N LEU A 257 -8.36 -3.03 3.10
CA LEU A 257 -8.01 -3.49 1.76
C LEU A 257 -9.03 -3.02 0.72
N ALA A 258 -10.33 -3.16 0.97
CA ALA A 258 -11.39 -2.69 0.07
C ALA A 258 -11.29 -1.16 -0.18
N ARG A 259 -10.93 -0.38 0.85
CA ARG A 259 -10.67 1.07 0.75
C ARG A 259 -9.45 1.40 -0.10
N GLU A 260 -8.35 0.71 0.15
CA GLU A 260 -7.12 0.89 -0.64
C GLU A 260 -7.40 0.62 -2.12
N LEU A 261 -8.10 -0.48 -2.39
CA LEU A 261 -8.56 -0.91 -3.70
C LEU A 261 -9.46 0.14 -4.39
N GLY A 262 -10.42 0.73 -3.68
CA GLY A 262 -11.20 1.86 -4.20
C GLY A 262 -10.35 3.11 -4.51
N GLY A 263 -9.35 3.40 -3.68
CA GLY A 263 -8.38 4.47 -3.94
C GLY A 263 -7.54 4.24 -5.20
N ILE A 264 -7.14 2.99 -5.45
CA ILE A 264 -6.40 2.60 -6.67
C ILE A 264 -7.31 2.74 -7.91
N TYR A 265 -8.57 2.34 -7.82
CA TYR A 265 -9.56 2.55 -8.88
C TYR A 265 -9.69 4.03 -9.25
N ARG A 266 -9.90 4.90 -8.25
CA ARG A 266 -9.95 6.36 -8.47
C ARG A 266 -8.66 6.88 -9.11
N TYR A 267 -7.52 6.42 -8.63
CA TYR A 267 -6.22 6.82 -9.16
C TYR A 267 -6.07 6.43 -10.64
N ALA A 268 -6.47 5.22 -11.03
CA ALA A 268 -6.40 4.78 -12.42
C ALA A 268 -7.28 5.65 -13.35
N ILE A 269 -8.47 6.04 -12.89
CA ILE A 269 -9.35 6.97 -13.61
C ILE A 269 -8.66 8.33 -13.82
N VAL A 270 -8.21 8.95 -12.72
CA VAL A 270 -7.58 10.28 -12.75
C VAL A 270 -6.31 10.25 -13.60
N TRP A 271 -5.55 9.16 -13.54
CA TRP A 271 -4.33 8.98 -14.32
C TRP A 271 -4.64 8.92 -15.82
N SER A 272 -5.62 8.12 -16.27
CA SER A 272 -6.06 8.11 -17.67
C SER A 272 -6.46 9.52 -18.15
N GLN A 273 -7.25 10.24 -17.34
CA GLN A 273 -7.68 11.60 -17.67
C GLN A 273 -6.51 12.58 -17.78
N GLN A 274 -5.53 12.52 -16.87
CA GLN A 274 -4.37 13.41 -16.90
C GLN A 274 -3.59 13.29 -18.21
N PHE A 275 -3.38 12.08 -18.71
CA PHE A 275 -2.67 11.87 -19.98
C PHE A 275 -3.51 12.30 -21.19
N ARG A 276 -4.84 12.12 -21.15
CA ARG A 276 -5.76 12.61 -22.20
C ARG A 276 -5.85 14.14 -22.25
N GLN A 277 -5.60 14.82 -21.14
CA GLN A 277 -5.65 16.29 -21.01
C GLN A 277 -4.32 16.97 -21.35
N VAL A 278 -3.25 16.23 -21.63
CA VAL A 278 -1.96 16.79 -22.01
C VAL A 278 -1.92 17.10 -23.51
N ALA A 279 -1.59 18.35 -23.83
CA ALA A 279 -1.33 18.77 -25.19
C ALA A 279 0.18 18.69 -25.49
N MET A 280 0.53 17.81 -26.41
CA MET A 280 1.89 17.58 -26.93
C MET A 280 1.88 17.59 -28.46
N PRO A 281 3.04 17.76 -29.11
CA PRO A 281 3.16 17.58 -30.56
C PRO A 281 2.66 16.20 -31.02
N PRO A 282 2.17 16.06 -32.28
CA PRO A 282 1.55 14.83 -32.78
C PRO A 282 2.40 13.57 -32.65
N GLU A 283 3.73 13.70 -32.66
CA GLU A 283 4.66 12.58 -32.44
C GLU A 283 4.55 11.90 -31.07
N TYR A 284 3.88 12.51 -30.08
CA TYR A 284 3.62 11.94 -28.76
C TYR A 284 2.23 11.30 -28.64
N ALA A 285 1.38 11.40 -29.67
CA ALA A 285 -0.01 10.97 -29.61
C ALA A 285 -0.14 9.47 -29.28
N ASP A 286 0.71 8.63 -29.90
CA ASP A 286 0.70 7.19 -29.69
C ASP A 286 1.11 6.80 -28.25
N LEU A 287 2.12 7.49 -27.70
CA LEU A 287 2.54 7.30 -26.30
C LEU A 287 1.42 7.71 -25.33
N LEU A 288 0.84 8.90 -25.51
CA LEU A 288 -0.25 9.38 -24.65
C LEU A 288 -1.47 8.44 -24.71
N HIS A 289 -1.79 7.94 -25.90
CA HIS A 289 -2.86 6.99 -26.10
C HIS A 289 -2.57 5.64 -25.44
N ALA A 290 -1.35 5.10 -25.58
CA ALA A 290 -0.96 3.85 -24.93
C ALA A 290 -1.02 3.96 -23.40
N ILE A 291 -0.54 5.07 -22.82
CA ILE A 291 -0.58 5.32 -21.37
C ILE A 291 -2.03 5.38 -20.86
N ALA A 292 -2.90 6.12 -21.54
CA ALA A 292 -4.30 6.24 -21.14
C ALA A 292 -5.04 4.90 -21.27
N THR A 293 -4.83 4.17 -22.36
CA THR A 293 -5.49 2.89 -22.63
C THR A 293 -5.08 1.81 -21.63
N PHE A 294 -3.84 1.83 -21.15
CA PHE A 294 -3.37 0.93 -20.09
C PHE A 294 -4.21 1.09 -18.81
N SER A 295 -4.61 2.31 -18.43
CA SER A 295 -5.48 2.51 -17.26
C SER A 295 -6.93 2.12 -17.54
N ASP A 296 -7.43 2.35 -18.74
CA ASP A 296 -8.84 2.11 -19.07
C ASP A 296 -9.23 0.64 -18.89
N ARG A 297 -8.37 -0.29 -19.33
CA ARG A 297 -8.58 -1.74 -19.13
C ARG A 297 -8.65 -2.12 -17.66
N PHE A 298 -7.76 -1.55 -16.84
CA PHE A 298 -7.79 -1.76 -15.40
C PHE A 298 -9.09 -1.23 -14.79
N VAL A 299 -9.51 -0.01 -15.16
CA VAL A 299 -10.78 0.59 -14.68
C VAL A 299 -11.97 -0.30 -15.04
N GLU A 300 -12.08 -0.76 -16.28
CA GLU A 300 -13.19 -1.60 -16.75
C GLU A 300 -13.28 -2.92 -15.98
N GLN A 301 -12.17 -3.67 -15.88
CA GLN A 301 -12.15 -4.95 -15.17
C GLN A 301 -12.43 -4.79 -13.68
N PHE A 302 -11.86 -3.75 -13.08
CA PHE A 302 -11.96 -3.52 -11.65
C PHE A 302 -13.35 -3.05 -11.22
N GLU A 303 -14.04 -2.31 -12.09
CA GLU A 303 -15.39 -1.83 -11.81
C GLU A 303 -16.41 -2.96 -11.63
N HIS A 304 -16.21 -4.08 -12.33
CA HIS A 304 -17.09 -5.25 -12.24
C HIS A 304 -16.72 -6.22 -11.11
N LEU A 305 -15.50 -6.14 -10.58
CA LEU A 305 -14.98 -7.06 -9.56
C LEU A 305 -15.89 -7.21 -8.32
N PRO A 306 -16.42 -6.15 -7.69
CA PRO A 306 -17.24 -6.31 -6.49
C PRO A 306 -18.51 -7.12 -6.77
N GLN A 307 -19.15 -6.87 -7.92
CA GLN A 307 -20.37 -7.57 -8.29
C GLN A 307 -20.09 -9.03 -8.63
N LEU A 308 -18.97 -9.33 -9.31
CA LEU A 308 -18.55 -10.70 -9.57
C LEU A 308 -18.31 -11.49 -8.28
N ILE A 309 -17.74 -10.85 -7.25
CA ILE A 309 -17.55 -11.45 -5.92
C ILE A 309 -18.91 -11.74 -5.28
N LEU A 310 -19.80 -10.73 -5.21
CA LEU A 310 -21.11 -10.87 -4.56
C LEU A 310 -22.00 -11.90 -5.25
N ASP A 311 -22.08 -11.88 -6.59
CA ASP A 311 -22.87 -12.85 -7.37
C ASP A 311 -22.30 -14.26 -7.24
N GLY A 312 -20.97 -14.38 -7.16
CA GLY A 312 -20.30 -15.67 -6.97
C GLY A 312 -20.66 -16.30 -5.62
N ILE A 313 -20.64 -15.49 -4.55
CA ILE A 313 -21.03 -15.93 -3.21
C ILE A 313 -22.51 -16.33 -3.20
N GLN A 314 -23.39 -15.50 -3.77
CA GLN A 314 -24.82 -15.82 -3.82
C GLN A 314 -25.10 -17.14 -4.55
N LYS A 315 -24.43 -17.41 -5.67
CA LYS A 315 -24.57 -18.69 -6.38
C LYS A 315 -24.04 -19.87 -5.57
N GLY A 316 -23.04 -19.64 -4.71
CA GLY A 316 -22.55 -20.62 -3.75
C GLY A 316 -23.58 -20.92 -2.66
N ASP A 317 -24.24 -19.89 -2.12
CA ASP A 317 -25.32 -20.04 -1.13
C ASP A 317 -26.52 -20.83 -1.69
N GLU A 318 -26.79 -20.69 -3.00
CA GLU A 318 -27.85 -21.41 -3.72
C GLU A 318 -27.42 -22.83 -4.16
N HIS A 319 -26.17 -23.24 -3.95
CA HIS A 319 -25.67 -24.53 -4.38
C HIS A 319 -26.08 -25.66 -3.42
N GLU A 320 -26.91 -26.60 -3.90
CA GLU A 320 -27.41 -27.75 -3.11
C GLU A 320 -26.48 -28.99 -3.14
N GLY A 321 -25.27 -28.89 -3.71
CA GLY A 321 -24.33 -30.02 -3.83
C GLY A 321 -23.47 -30.24 -2.59
N GLU A 322 -23.03 -31.48 -2.36
CA GLU A 322 -22.08 -31.83 -1.28
C GLU A 322 -20.64 -31.38 -1.59
N GLU A 323 -20.34 -31.01 -2.84
CA GLU A 323 -19.02 -30.54 -3.26
C GLU A 323 -18.84 -29.03 -3.02
N PRO A 324 -17.62 -28.56 -2.70
CA PRO A 324 -17.35 -27.13 -2.55
C PRO A 324 -17.67 -26.34 -3.83
N TYR A 325 -18.49 -25.30 -3.72
CA TYR A 325 -18.74 -24.39 -4.83
C TYR A 325 -17.53 -23.47 -5.07
N VAL A 326 -16.97 -23.50 -6.28
CA VAL A 326 -15.80 -22.69 -6.64
C VAL A 326 -16.22 -21.51 -7.51
N VAL A 327 -16.07 -20.30 -6.98
CA VAL A 327 -16.23 -19.06 -7.74
C VAL A 327 -14.98 -18.81 -8.57
N LYS A 328 -15.13 -18.77 -9.91
CA LYS A 328 -14.05 -18.40 -10.83
C LYS A 328 -14.19 -16.96 -11.26
N ILE A 329 -13.20 -16.13 -10.90
CA ILE A 329 -13.09 -14.73 -11.34
C ILE A 329 -11.90 -14.65 -12.31
N THR A 330 -12.10 -14.00 -13.46
CA THR A 330 -11.04 -13.77 -14.44
C THR A 330 -10.85 -12.27 -14.61
N LEU A 331 -9.61 -11.81 -14.42
CA LEU A 331 -9.21 -10.41 -14.60
C LEU A 331 -8.15 -10.37 -15.71
N ASP A 332 -8.45 -9.66 -16.80
CA ASP A 332 -7.51 -9.45 -17.91
C ASP A 332 -6.95 -8.02 -17.88
N PHE A 333 -5.75 -7.88 -17.33
CA PHE A 333 -5.07 -6.58 -17.24
C PHE A 333 -4.26 -6.21 -18.50
N ALA A 334 -4.35 -6.99 -19.59
CA ALA A 334 -3.76 -6.69 -20.89
C ALA A 334 -2.26 -6.29 -20.88
N PRO A 335 -1.34 -7.22 -20.57
CA PRO A 335 0.10 -6.95 -20.49
C PRO A 335 0.70 -6.38 -21.78
N GLN A 336 0.05 -6.58 -22.92
CA GLN A 336 0.49 -6.08 -24.23
C GLN A 336 0.50 -4.53 -24.31
N GLU A 337 -0.37 -3.84 -23.58
CA GLU A 337 -0.40 -2.36 -23.57
C GLU A 337 0.77 -1.79 -22.76
N SER A 338 1.24 -2.53 -21.75
CA SER A 338 2.47 -2.22 -21.01
C SER A 338 3.70 -2.27 -21.93
N ASP A 339 3.81 -3.33 -22.73
CA ASP A 339 4.89 -3.47 -23.71
C ASP A 339 4.83 -2.37 -24.78
N ARG A 340 3.63 -2.03 -25.26
CA ARG A 340 3.42 -0.95 -26.21
C ARG A 340 3.91 0.39 -25.65
N MET A 341 3.51 0.73 -24.43
CA MET A 341 3.97 1.95 -23.76
C MET A 341 5.50 2.00 -23.63
N GLU A 342 6.15 0.90 -23.24
CA GLU A 342 7.61 0.85 -23.11
C GLU A 342 8.33 1.01 -24.45
N ASN A 343 7.76 0.45 -25.52
CA ASN A 343 8.28 0.60 -26.88
C ASN A 343 8.18 2.06 -27.36
N GLU A 344 7.07 2.74 -27.09
CA GLU A 344 6.89 4.16 -27.43
C GLU A 344 7.85 5.07 -26.65
N ILE A 345 8.06 4.81 -25.35
CA ILE A 345 9.04 5.55 -24.53
C ILE A 345 10.45 5.40 -25.12
N LYS A 346 10.83 4.18 -25.52
CA LYS A 346 12.14 3.92 -26.14
C LYS A 346 12.28 4.62 -27.50
N ALA A 347 11.24 4.59 -28.33
CA ALA A 347 11.24 5.22 -29.65
C ALA A 347 11.40 6.75 -29.57
N LEU A 348 10.80 7.39 -28.55
CA LEU A 348 10.89 8.83 -28.32
C LEU A 348 12.17 9.25 -27.60
N GLY A 349 12.77 8.38 -26.78
CA GLY A 349 14.04 8.66 -26.09
C GLY A 349 15.29 8.52 -26.97
N GLN A 350 15.16 7.96 -28.17
CA GLN A 350 16.25 7.83 -29.16
C GLN A 350 16.32 8.97 -30.19
N LYS A 351 15.36 9.91 -30.14
CA LYS A 351 15.31 11.13 -30.96
C LYS A 351 15.77 12.32 -30.14
#